data_AF-A0A486XJH5-F1
#
_entry.id   AF-A0A486XJH5-F1
#
_cell.length_a   1.000
_cell.length_b   1.000
_cell.length_c   1.000
_cell.angle_alpha   90.00
_cell.angle_beta   90.00
_cell.angle_gamma   90.00
#
_symmetry.space_group_name_H-M   'P 1'
#
loop_
_entity.id
_entity.type
_entity.pdbx_description
1 polymer ?
#
loop_
_entity_poly.entity_id
_entity_poly.type
_entity_poly.pdbx_seq_one_letter_code
_entity_poly.pdbx_strand_id
1 'polypeptide(L)'
;MSFAGLFGRITLLALFIASYHTVAQSQLKLEVKGISGALKDNVEIYLQTFVDDNAIPGIRLHTALQQEAEQALQALGYYHSDIRIESASTNALDITLWIDAGPPVLINTSDVKLYGDGLNDTDFLQLLQQAPQVGAVLHHGQYDSLKSAMRNLALRKGYFDARFTQSRLEVSPELKQAFIHLYFDTGTRYTFGDVNFSGSQIELQRLNTMLPFAKGDYYLASQLGQLNQMLAASGWFSSIFVEGDTDNIQQHQLPINVSLAPERRNIIETGVGYSTDVKARLKLNWQKPWLNSAGHSLRSDLAISDSEQSVEAAYKLPLQSAVTDYYQVQLGFRNRDIEDTASRESNLVLERYWLLDNDWYRTASLRWLYEDFVQADQRDNISLIMPGISYNRTLQQGGIMPHSASRLALRVEVSDQAWGSDASFVRLRGRAGWIGSAGDNHRFVTRLDGGAILMETLRNLPPSLRFFAGGDNSIRGYSYETVSPVNAAGELTGARYLLTGSVEYQYRVKGDWWLAAFTDYGSAWDDNPDWVQGVGLGVRWASPVGPIRLDFAFGLDQPGSGFQLHFSLGPEL
;
A
#
# COMPACT_ATOMS: atom_id res chain seq x y z
N MET A 1 -22.11 -53.88 53.78
CA MET A 1 -22.49 -52.61 53.12
C MET A 1 -21.68 -52.56 51.82
N SER A 2 -22.08 -53.13 50.67
CA SER A 2 -23.29 -53.00 49.85
C SER A 2 -23.65 -51.55 49.54
N PHE A 3 -23.37 -51.06 48.33
CA PHE A 3 -24.34 -51.09 47.23
C PHE A 3 -23.66 -50.82 45.87
N ALA A 4 -23.81 -51.77 44.95
CA ALA A 4 -23.42 -51.74 43.55
C ALA A 4 -24.55 -52.37 42.73
N GLY A 5 -24.69 -52.00 41.45
CA GLY A 5 -25.59 -52.65 40.47
C GLY A 5 -26.90 -51.88 40.23
N LEU A 6 -27.13 -51.16 39.14
CA LEU A 6 -27.13 -51.50 37.70
C LEU A 6 -28.46 -52.13 37.21
N PHE A 7 -29.03 -51.47 36.18
CA PHE A 7 -30.08 -51.84 35.23
C PHE A 7 -31.56 -51.90 35.64
N GLY A 8 -32.33 -50.99 35.03
CA GLY A 8 -33.76 -51.17 34.80
C GLY A 8 -34.46 -49.95 34.21
N ARG A 9 -34.61 -49.92 32.88
CA ARG A 9 -35.86 -49.63 32.11
C ARG A 9 -35.69 -48.70 30.90
N ILE A 10 -35.84 -49.35 29.75
CA ILE A 10 -36.34 -48.85 28.46
C ILE A 10 -37.68 -48.13 28.68
N THR A 11 -37.79 -46.83 28.38
CA THR A 11 -38.90 -46.17 27.63
C THR A 11 -38.61 -44.67 27.45
N LEU A 12 -39.06 -44.09 26.32
CA LEU A 12 -38.92 -42.68 25.86
C LEU A 12 -37.55 -42.32 25.30
N LEU A 13 -37.06 -42.88 24.19
CA LEU A 13 -37.52 -42.73 22.80
C LEU A 13 -38.76 -41.83 22.58
N ALA A 14 -38.63 -40.52 22.80
CA ALA A 14 -39.29 -39.43 22.06
C ALA A 14 -39.03 -38.10 22.77
N LEU A 15 -38.84 -37.03 22.00
CA LEU A 15 -38.63 -35.64 22.42
C LEU A 15 -37.27 -35.31 23.05
N PHE A 16 -36.30 -34.97 22.20
CA PHE A 16 -35.57 -33.68 22.22
C PHE A 16 -34.39 -33.71 21.21
N ILE A 17 -34.65 -34.23 20.00
CA ILE A 17 -33.80 -33.98 18.83
C ILE A 17 -34.57 -32.98 17.96
N ALA A 18 -33.94 -31.83 17.74
CA ALA A 18 -34.10 -30.95 16.59
C ALA A 18 -35.54 -30.58 16.18
N SER A 19 -36.04 -29.50 16.77
CA SER A 19 -36.88 -28.55 16.03
C SER A 19 -36.06 -27.30 15.71
N TYR A 20 -34.94 -27.48 15.02
CA TYR A 20 -34.56 -26.48 14.02
C TYR A 20 -35.58 -26.64 12.90
N HIS A 21 -36.66 -25.86 12.96
CA HIS A 21 -37.42 -25.59 11.74
C HIS A 21 -36.49 -24.81 10.82
N THR A 22 -35.76 -25.52 9.96
CA THR A 22 -35.41 -24.96 8.65
C THR A 22 -36.73 -24.67 7.98
N VAL A 23 -37.21 -23.43 8.12
CA VAL A 23 -38.10 -22.85 7.14
C VAL A 23 -37.30 -22.89 5.86
N ALA A 24 -37.61 -23.86 4.99
CA ALA A 24 -37.17 -23.81 3.61
C ALA A 24 -37.85 -22.58 3.03
N GLN A 25 -37.16 -21.45 3.12
CA GLN A 25 -37.58 -20.21 2.49
C GLN A 25 -37.47 -20.48 1.00
N SER A 26 -38.62 -20.66 0.36
CA SER A 26 -38.70 -20.90 -1.08
C SER A 26 -38.15 -19.66 -1.78
N GLN A 27 -36.87 -19.69 -2.18
CA GLN A 27 -36.25 -18.62 -2.92
C GLN A 27 -36.80 -18.60 -4.35
N LEU A 28 -37.06 -17.39 -4.85
CA LEU A 28 -37.43 -17.15 -6.23
C LEU A 28 -36.27 -17.56 -7.13
N LYS A 29 -36.51 -18.49 -8.06
CA LYS A 29 -35.53 -18.91 -9.06
C LYS A 29 -35.98 -18.39 -10.42
N LEU A 30 -35.14 -17.54 -11.01
CA LEU A 30 -35.39 -16.96 -12.32
C LEU A 30 -34.46 -17.61 -13.35
N GLU A 31 -35.01 -18.00 -14.50
CA GLU A 31 -34.24 -18.48 -15.64
C GLU A 31 -34.59 -17.67 -16.89
N VAL A 32 -33.59 -17.11 -17.57
CA VAL A 32 -33.77 -16.33 -18.81
C VAL A 32 -33.38 -17.16 -20.02
N LYS A 33 -34.30 -17.28 -20.99
CA LYS A 33 -34.13 -18.03 -22.25
C LYS A 33 -34.53 -17.18 -23.46
N GLY A 34 -33.97 -17.50 -24.63
CA GLY A 34 -34.29 -16.84 -25.90
C GLY A 34 -33.36 -15.69 -26.30
N ILE A 35 -32.56 -15.18 -25.37
CA ILE A 35 -31.50 -14.18 -25.59
C ILE A 35 -30.14 -14.68 -25.08
N SER A 36 -29.04 -14.11 -25.57
CA SER A 36 -27.67 -14.50 -25.21
C SER A 36 -26.71 -13.31 -25.12
N GLY A 37 -25.53 -13.53 -24.52
CA GLY A 37 -24.50 -12.50 -24.34
C GLY A 37 -24.98 -11.31 -23.51
N ALA A 38 -24.59 -10.10 -23.92
CA ALA A 38 -24.84 -8.86 -23.17
C ALA A 38 -26.32 -8.59 -22.87
N LEU A 39 -27.26 -9.04 -23.72
CA LEU A 39 -28.70 -8.90 -23.46
C LEU A 39 -29.15 -9.77 -22.29
N LYS A 40 -28.68 -11.02 -22.25
CA LYS A 40 -29.01 -11.95 -21.17
C LYS A 40 -28.40 -11.47 -19.86
N ASP A 41 -27.12 -11.10 -19.88
CA ASP A 41 -26.39 -10.63 -18.70
C ASP A 41 -27.08 -9.38 -18.11
N ASN A 42 -27.47 -8.40 -18.96
CA ASN A 42 -28.14 -7.19 -18.48
C ASN A 42 -29.53 -7.47 -17.89
N VAL A 43 -30.33 -8.34 -18.50
CA VAL A 43 -31.63 -8.73 -17.94
C VAL A 43 -31.44 -9.45 -16.61
N GLU A 44 -30.50 -10.39 -16.51
CA GLU A 44 -30.24 -11.12 -15.25
C GLU A 44 -29.84 -10.17 -14.11
N ILE A 45 -29.04 -9.13 -14.40
CA ILE A 45 -28.67 -8.10 -13.41
C ILE A 45 -29.90 -7.36 -12.89
N TYR A 46 -30.80 -6.89 -13.77
CA TYR A 46 -32.01 -6.16 -13.36
C TYR A 46 -32.94 -7.05 -12.51
N LEU A 47 -33.00 -8.34 -12.83
CA LEU A 47 -33.87 -9.29 -12.14
C LEU A 47 -33.33 -9.78 -10.79
N GLN A 48 -32.02 -9.62 -10.50
CA GLN A 48 -31.41 -10.06 -9.23
C GLN A 48 -32.08 -9.41 -8.01
N THR A 49 -32.50 -8.15 -8.11
CA THR A 49 -33.19 -7.42 -7.03
C THR A 49 -34.42 -8.16 -6.49
N PHE A 50 -35.12 -8.92 -7.33
CA PHE A 50 -36.32 -9.68 -6.95
C PHE A 50 -36.01 -11.01 -6.28
N VAL A 51 -34.84 -11.58 -6.54
CA VAL A 51 -34.36 -12.82 -5.93
C VAL A 51 -33.97 -12.57 -4.47
N ASP A 52 -33.41 -11.39 -4.18
CA ASP A 52 -32.94 -11.00 -2.86
C ASP A 52 -34.07 -10.58 -1.90
N ASP A 53 -35.11 -9.91 -2.42
CA ASP A 53 -36.21 -9.32 -1.61
C ASP A 53 -37.35 -10.29 -1.23
N ASN A 54 -37.19 -11.61 -1.46
CA ASN A 54 -38.21 -12.65 -1.18
C ASN A 54 -39.60 -12.28 -1.73
N ALA A 55 -39.69 -12.05 -3.04
CA ALA A 55 -40.92 -11.62 -3.70
C ALA A 55 -42.09 -12.60 -3.54
N ILE A 56 -43.29 -12.06 -3.30
CA ILE A 56 -44.52 -12.85 -3.13
C ILE A 56 -45.02 -13.32 -4.50
N PRO A 57 -45.22 -14.64 -4.73
CA PRO A 57 -45.66 -15.16 -6.02
C PRO A 57 -47.08 -14.70 -6.38
N GLY A 58 -47.28 -14.29 -7.64
CA GLY A 58 -48.57 -13.84 -8.16
C GLY A 58 -48.45 -12.95 -9.40
N ILE A 59 -49.59 -12.48 -9.93
CA ILE A 59 -49.67 -11.64 -11.14
C ILE A 59 -48.81 -10.37 -11.04
N ARG A 60 -48.76 -9.75 -9.85
CA ARG A 60 -47.95 -8.54 -9.63
C ARG A 60 -46.45 -8.78 -9.83
N LEU A 61 -45.96 -9.96 -9.44
CA LEU A 61 -44.57 -10.34 -9.64
C LEU A 61 -44.30 -10.53 -11.14
N HIS A 62 -45.18 -11.21 -11.87
CA HIS A 62 -45.06 -11.36 -13.33
C HIS A 62 -45.01 -9.99 -14.03
N THR A 63 -45.89 -9.06 -13.68
CA THR A 63 -45.86 -7.71 -14.26
C THR A 63 -44.58 -6.95 -13.93
N ALA A 64 -44.08 -7.06 -12.70
CA ALA A 64 -42.82 -6.41 -12.30
C ALA A 64 -41.62 -7.01 -13.05
N LEU A 65 -41.50 -8.34 -13.12
CA LEU A 65 -40.45 -9.04 -13.86
C LEU A 65 -40.48 -8.69 -15.35
N GLN A 66 -41.67 -8.59 -15.94
CA GLN A 66 -41.83 -8.17 -17.33
C GLN A 66 -41.33 -6.73 -17.53
N GLN A 67 -41.78 -5.78 -16.71
CA GLN A 67 -41.37 -4.38 -16.82
C GLN A 67 -39.85 -4.20 -16.67
N GLU A 68 -39.23 -4.94 -15.75
CA GLU A 68 -37.79 -4.86 -15.51
C GLU A 68 -36.98 -5.48 -16.65
N ALA A 69 -37.43 -6.62 -17.18
CA ALA A 69 -36.83 -7.21 -18.37
C ALA A 69 -36.99 -6.27 -19.60
N GLU A 70 -38.14 -5.63 -19.78
CA GLU A 70 -38.34 -4.62 -20.82
C GLU A 70 -37.40 -3.43 -20.66
N GLN A 71 -37.26 -2.89 -19.45
CA GLN A 71 -36.34 -1.77 -19.17
C GLN A 71 -34.88 -2.16 -19.46
N ALA A 72 -34.46 -3.36 -19.05
CA ALA A 72 -33.12 -3.88 -19.33
C ALA A 72 -32.85 -4.03 -20.83
N LEU A 73 -33.83 -4.49 -21.61
CA LEU A 73 -33.71 -4.61 -23.07
C LEU A 73 -33.71 -3.25 -23.76
N GLN A 74 -34.57 -2.32 -23.32
CA GLN A 74 -34.64 -0.96 -23.84
C GLN A 74 -33.33 -0.19 -23.63
N ALA A 75 -32.65 -0.39 -22.50
CA ALA A 75 -31.34 0.20 -22.23
C ALA A 75 -30.28 -0.20 -23.27
N LEU A 76 -30.44 -1.38 -23.90
CA LEU A 76 -29.61 -1.93 -24.96
C LEU A 76 -30.22 -1.75 -26.36
N GLY A 77 -31.27 -0.94 -26.49
CA GLY A 77 -31.85 -0.56 -27.78
C GLY A 77 -32.99 -1.44 -28.29
N TYR A 78 -33.49 -2.39 -27.49
CA TYR A 78 -34.54 -3.32 -27.90
C TYR A 78 -35.90 -2.91 -27.30
N TYR A 79 -36.77 -2.35 -28.15
CA TYR A 79 -38.05 -1.75 -27.74
C TYR A 79 -39.29 -2.56 -28.15
N HIS A 80 -39.12 -3.64 -28.92
CA HIS A 80 -40.22 -4.49 -29.39
C HIS A 80 -40.06 -5.93 -28.88
N SER A 81 -39.58 -6.07 -27.66
CA SER A 81 -39.37 -7.39 -27.07
C SER A 81 -40.70 -8.09 -26.78
N ASP A 82 -40.80 -9.37 -27.12
CA ASP A 82 -41.88 -10.25 -26.68
C ASP A 82 -41.38 -11.09 -25.50
N ILE A 83 -42.04 -10.97 -24.35
CA ILE A 83 -41.63 -11.64 -23.11
C ILE A 83 -42.79 -12.50 -22.62
N ARG A 84 -42.55 -13.81 -22.58
CA ARG A 84 -43.48 -14.80 -22.03
C ARG A 84 -42.93 -15.36 -20.74
N ILE A 85 -43.69 -15.23 -19.66
CA ILE A 85 -43.29 -15.67 -18.33
C ILE A 85 -44.09 -16.93 -17.95
N GLU A 86 -43.37 -18.00 -17.62
CA GLU A 86 -43.95 -19.28 -17.23
C GLU A 86 -43.46 -19.68 -15.82
N SER A 87 -44.39 -20.07 -14.94
CA SER A 87 -44.06 -20.65 -13.64
C SER A 87 -44.10 -22.17 -13.71
N ALA A 88 -43.17 -22.86 -13.04
CA ALA A 88 -43.15 -24.31 -13.00
C ALA A 88 -44.41 -24.87 -12.32
N SER A 89 -44.96 -25.97 -12.86
CA SER A 89 -46.17 -26.61 -12.34
C SER A 89 -46.02 -27.15 -10.91
N THR A 90 -44.79 -27.43 -10.50
CA THR A 90 -44.42 -27.95 -9.18
C THR A 90 -44.12 -26.88 -8.14
N ASN A 91 -43.76 -25.66 -8.57
CA ASN A 91 -43.36 -24.58 -7.68
C ASN A 91 -43.57 -23.21 -8.37
N ALA A 92 -44.48 -22.39 -7.83
CA ALA A 92 -44.82 -21.08 -8.39
C ALA A 92 -43.66 -20.05 -8.33
N LEU A 93 -42.57 -20.39 -7.63
CA LEU A 93 -41.37 -19.56 -7.48
C LEU A 93 -40.23 -19.96 -8.41
N ASP A 94 -40.39 -21.03 -9.19
CA ASP A 94 -39.48 -21.34 -10.31
C ASP A 94 -40.07 -20.72 -11.58
N ILE A 95 -39.54 -19.57 -12.01
CA ILE A 95 -40.06 -18.77 -13.12
C ILE A 95 -39.05 -18.75 -14.28
N THR A 96 -39.51 -19.06 -15.48
CA THR A 96 -38.75 -18.92 -16.73
C THR A 96 -39.28 -17.76 -17.55
N LEU A 97 -38.40 -16.84 -17.93
CA LEU A 97 -38.67 -15.75 -18.87
C LEU A 97 -38.17 -16.17 -20.25
N TRP A 98 -39.09 -16.39 -21.18
CA TRP A 98 -38.82 -16.60 -22.60
C TRP A 98 -38.87 -15.25 -23.31
N ILE A 99 -37.72 -14.77 -23.75
CA ILE A 99 -37.55 -13.44 -24.31
C ILE A 99 -37.16 -13.56 -25.78
N ASP A 100 -37.92 -12.92 -26.66
CA ASP A 100 -37.48 -12.52 -27.99
C ASP A 100 -37.23 -11.01 -27.95
N ALA A 101 -35.98 -10.58 -28.12
CA ALA A 101 -35.63 -9.17 -28.05
C ALA A 101 -36.22 -8.35 -29.23
N GLY A 102 -36.57 -9.02 -30.34
CA GLY A 102 -37.02 -8.36 -31.55
C GLY A 102 -35.91 -7.54 -32.24
N PRO A 103 -36.28 -6.73 -33.25
CA PRO A 103 -35.33 -5.90 -33.97
C PRO A 103 -34.84 -4.72 -33.11
N PRO A 104 -33.53 -4.41 -33.12
CA PRO A 104 -32.99 -3.29 -32.37
C PRO A 104 -33.37 -1.95 -33.01
N VAL A 105 -33.43 -0.92 -32.19
CA VAL A 105 -33.39 0.48 -32.61
C VAL A 105 -31.96 0.81 -33.05
N LEU A 106 -31.81 1.33 -34.27
CA LEU A 106 -30.53 1.77 -34.81
C LEU A 106 -30.40 3.29 -34.73
N ILE A 107 -29.18 3.77 -34.52
CA ILE A 107 -28.88 5.20 -34.50
C ILE A 107 -28.97 5.72 -35.93
N ASN A 108 -29.96 6.56 -36.20
CA ASN A 108 -30.13 7.22 -37.50
C ASN A 108 -29.30 8.51 -37.58
N THR A 109 -29.32 9.31 -36.50
CA THR A 109 -28.58 10.56 -36.41
C THR A 109 -27.71 10.57 -35.16
N SER A 110 -26.44 10.93 -35.32
CA SER A 110 -25.52 11.21 -34.22
C SER A 110 -24.86 12.56 -34.44
N ASP A 111 -25.45 13.59 -33.85
CA ASP A 111 -25.00 14.97 -33.95
C ASP A 111 -24.39 15.40 -32.62
N VAL A 112 -23.14 14.99 -32.41
CA VAL A 112 -22.33 15.35 -31.24
C VAL A 112 -21.38 16.48 -31.61
N LYS A 113 -21.58 17.66 -31.02
CA LYS A 113 -20.78 18.86 -31.30
C LYS A 113 -20.10 19.39 -30.04
N LEU A 114 -18.89 19.88 -30.23
CA LEU A 114 -18.08 20.54 -29.21
C LEU A 114 -17.90 22.02 -29.58
N TYR A 115 -18.01 22.89 -28.60
CA TYR A 115 -17.82 24.34 -28.73
C TYR A 115 -16.90 24.86 -27.62
N GLY A 116 -16.43 26.10 -27.77
CA GLY A 116 -15.48 26.73 -26.85
C GLY A 116 -14.03 26.28 -27.06
N ASP A 117 -13.17 26.57 -26.09
CA ASP A 117 -11.73 26.31 -26.16
C ASP A 117 -11.40 24.80 -26.21
N GLY A 118 -12.32 23.94 -25.77
CA GLY A 118 -12.20 22.49 -25.84
C GLY A 118 -12.04 21.94 -27.25
N LEU A 119 -12.37 22.71 -28.30
CA LEU A 119 -12.10 22.34 -29.70
C LEU A 119 -10.63 22.09 -29.99
N ASN A 120 -9.73 22.74 -29.25
CA ASN A 120 -8.28 22.58 -29.39
C ASN A 120 -7.69 21.62 -28.35
N ASP A 121 -8.52 21.01 -27.50
CA ASP A 121 -8.09 20.12 -26.43
C ASP A 121 -8.10 18.67 -26.91
N THR A 122 -6.91 18.06 -26.94
CA THR A 122 -6.71 16.70 -27.45
C THR A 122 -7.52 15.64 -26.71
N ASP A 123 -7.78 15.82 -25.41
CA ASP A 123 -8.50 14.84 -24.61
C ASP A 123 -10.00 14.87 -24.95
N PHE A 124 -10.54 16.06 -25.21
CA PHE A 124 -11.92 16.20 -25.71
C PHE A 124 -12.05 15.63 -27.13
N LEU A 125 -11.09 15.90 -28.00
CA LEU A 125 -11.09 15.35 -29.36
C LEU A 125 -11.03 13.81 -29.36
N GLN A 126 -10.23 13.20 -28.48
CA GLN A 126 -10.21 11.75 -28.29
C GLN A 126 -11.54 11.23 -27.74
N LEU A 127 -12.15 11.94 -26.78
CA LEU A 127 -13.44 11.55 -26.22
C LEU A 127 -14.57 11.59 -27.26
N LEU A 128 -14.55 12.57 -28.18
CA LEU A 128 -15.52 12.64 -29.29
C LEU A 128 -15.45 11.43 -30.24
N GLN A 129 -14.29 10.78 -30.36
CA GLN A 129 -14.17 9.54 -31.17
C GLN A 129 -14.98 8.38 -30.59
N GLN A 130 -15.34 8.45 -29.31
CA GLN A 130 -16.19 7.47 -28.62
C GLN A 130 -17.69 7.77 -28.77
N ALA A 131 -18.06 8.81 -29.53
CA ALA A 131 -19.46 9.14 -29.76
C ALA A 131 -20.19 7.97 -30.45
N PRO A 132 -21.47 7.71 -30.08
CA PRO A 132 -22.28 6.69 -30.74
C PRO A 132 -22.35 6.93 -32.25
N GLN A 133 -22.10 5.89 -33.04
CA GLN A 133 -21.99 6.00 -34.50
C GLN A 133 -23.34 5.74 -35.19
N VAL A 134 -23.57 6.42 -36.32
CA VAL A 134 -24.74 6.16 -37.17
C VAL A 134 -24.70 4.71 -37.68
N GLY A 135 -25.85 4.03 -37.63
CA GLY A 135 -26.02 2.62 -38.00
C GLY A 135 -25.75 1.62 -36.87
N ALA A 136 -25.17 2.04 -35.75
CA ALA A 136 -24.99 1.18 -34.59
C ALA A 136 -26.32 0.95 -33.84
N VAL A 137 -26.41 -0.14 -33.09
CA VAL A 137 -27.52 -0.39 -32.16
C VAL A 137 -27.50 0.65 -31.04
N LEU A 138 -28.66 1.23 -30.71
CA LEU A 138 -28.79 2.19 -29.63
C LEU A 138 -28.37 1.57 -28.30
N HIS A 139 -27.53 2.26 -27.53
CA HIS A 139 -27.18 1.87 -26.17
C HIS A 139 -27.20 3.09 -25.26
N HIS A 140 -28.13 3.13 -24.31
CA HIS A 140 -28.34 4.30 -23.42
C HIS A 140 -27.11 4.58 -22.56
N GLY A 141 -26.50 3.51 -22.02
CA GLY A 141 -25.27 3.62 -21.24
C GLY A 141 -24.10 4.30 -21.98
N GLN A 142 -23.97 4.15 -23.31
CA GLN A 142 -22.91 4.83 -24.06
C GLN A 142 -23.16 6.34 -24.16
N TYR A 143 -24.42 6.74 -24.38
CA TYR A 143 -24.83 8.14 -24.39
C TYR A 143 -24.58 8.83 -23.04
N ASP A 144 -25.02 8.20 -21.94
CA ASP A 144 -24.85 8.77 -20.60
C ASP A 144 -23.39 8.73 -20.12
N SER A 145 -22.63 7.71 -20.51
CA SER A 145 -21.19 7.63 -20.24
C SER A 145 -20.41 8.73 -20.96
N LEU A 146 -20.71 8.99 -22.23
CA LEU A 146 -20.10 10.09 -22.98
C LEU A 146 -20.40 11.43 -22.32
N LYS A 147 -21.67 11.69 -21.97
CA LYS A 147 -22.08 12.92 -21.29
C LYS A 147 -21.33 13.14 -19.98
N SER A 148 -21.25 12.09 -19.17
CA SER A 148 -20.58 12.12 -17.87
C SER A 148 -19.07 12.32 -18.06
N ALA A 149 -18.45 11.64 -19.03
CA ALA A 149 -17.05 11.79 -19.36
C ALA A 149 -16.72 13.23 -19.81
N MET A 150 -17.55 13.86 -20.64
CA MET A 150 -17.35 15.24 -21.08
C MET A 150 -17.41 16.23 -19.91
N ARG A 151 -18.40 16.10 -19.01
CA ARG A 151 -18.50 16.93 -17.80
C ARG A 151 -17.33 16.71 -16.85
N ASN A 152 -16.93 15.46 -16.63
CA ASN A 152 -15.82 15.12 -15.74
C ASN A 152 -14.48 15.62 -16.29
N LEU A 153 -14.28 15.54 -17.61
CA LEU A 153 -13.09 16.08 -18.27
C LEU A 153 -13.06 17.61 -18.16
N ALA A 154 -14.19 18.28 -18.38
CA ALA A 154 -14.32 19.73 -18.19
C ALA A 154 -13.92 20.15 -16.78
N LEU A 155 -14.50 19.53 -15.74
CA LEU A 155 -14.17 19.81 -14.34
C LEU A 155 -12.70 19.54 -14.02
N ARG A 156 -12.14 18.44 -14.52
CA ARG A 156 -10.74 18.06 -14.28
C ARG A 156 -9.76 19.08 -14.86
N LYS A 157 -10.05 19.59 -16.06
CA LYS A 157 -9.17 20.51 -16.80
C LYS A 157 -9.52 21.99 -16.59
N GLY A 158 -10.51 22.30 -15.76
CA GLY A 158 -10.86 23.67 -15.38
C GLY A 158 -11.72 24.41 -16.39
N TYR A 159 -12.58 23.71 -17.13
CA TYR A 159 -13.64 24.31 -17.93
C TYR A 159 -14.90 24.47 -17.06
N PHE A 160 -14.86 25.39 -16.09
CA PHE A 160 -15.91 25.50 -15.07
C PHE A 160 -17.26 26.02 -15.61
N ASP A 161 -17.23 26.75 -16.72
CA ASP A 161 -18.43 27.25 -17.41
C ASP A 161 -19.04 26.23 -18.37
N ALA A 162 -18.46 25.02 -18.46
CA ALA A 162 -18.88 24.02 -19.43
C ALA A 162 -20.30 23.52 -19.18
N ARG A 163 -21.09 23.44 -20.25
CA ARG A 163 -22.49 23.02 -20.19
C ARG A 163 -22.96 22.39 -21.50
N PHE A 164 -23.97 21.54 -21.39
CA PHE A 164 -24.72 21.10 -22.56
C PHE A 164 -25.70 22.19 -22.98
N THR A 165 -25.48 22.79 -24.15
CA THR A 165 -26.46 23.70 -24.77
C THR A 165 -27.60 22.90 -25.40
N GLN A 166 -27.33 21.65 -25.79
CA GLN A 166 -28.33 20.68 -26.20
C GLN A 166 -27.95 19.28 -25.69
N SER A 167 -28.91 18.56 -25.10
CA SER A 167 -28.75 17.15 -24.71
C SER A 167 -30.08 16.44 -24.90
N ARG A 168 -30.26 15.83 -26.08
CA ARG A 168 -31.47 15.07 -26.43
C ARG A 168 -31.11 13.73 -27.04
N LEU A 169 -31.79 12.69 -26.56
CA LEU A 169 -31.83 11.37 -27.15
C LEU A 169 -33.31 11.08 -27.44
N GLU A 170 -33.67 11.11 -28.71
CA GLU A 170 -35.03 10.87 -29.17
C GLU A 170 -35.11 9.46 -29.75
N VAL A 171 -36.00 8.64 -29.22
CA VAL A 171 -36.17 7.24 -29.65
C VAL A 171 -37.54 7.09 -30.28
N SER A 172 -37.58 6.58 -31.51
CA SER A 172 -38.81 6.20 -32.19
C SER A 172 -38.86 4.69 -32.37
N PRO A 173 -39.56 3.96 -31.48
CA PRO A 173 -39.72 2.52 -31.60
C PRO A 173 -40.33 2.12 -32.95
N GLU A 174 -41.44 2.75 -33.34
CA GLU A 174 -42.14 2.44 -34.60
C GLU A 174 -41.22 2.50 -35.84
N LEU A 175 -40.32 3.49 -35.89
CA LEU A 175 -39.34 3.64 -36.98
C LEU A 175 -38.08 2.80 -36.77
N LYS A 176 -37.90 2.21 -35.58
CA LYS A 176 -36.68 1.52 -35.13
C LYS A 176 -35.45 2.41 -35.24
N GLN A 177 -35.63 3.70 -34.95
CA GLN A 177 -34.60 4.73 -35.14
C GLN A 177 -34.41 5.57 -33.88
N ALA A 178 -33.16 5.96 -33.65
CA ALA A 178 -32.78 6.91 -32.60
C ALA A 178 -32.05 8.12 -33.19
N PHE A 179 -32.26 9.28 -32.57
CA PHE A 179 -31.67 10.56 -32.95
C PHE A 179 -30.98 11.17 -31.74
N ILE A 180 -29.66 11.32 -31.83
CA ILE A 180 -28.80 11.87 -30.78
C ILE A 180 -28.40 13.29 -31.18
N HIS A 181 -28.72 14.26 -30.32
CA HIS A 181 -28.26 15.64 -30.44
C HIS A 181 -27.59 16.07 -29.14
N LEU A 182 -26.27 16.18 -29.17
CA LEU A 182 -25.46 16.48 -28.00
C LEU A 182 -24.47 17.60 -28.28
N TYR A 183 -24.76 18.79 -27.80
CA TYR A 183 -23.94 19.98 -28.00
C TYR A 183 -23.33 20.40 -26.68
N PHE A 184 -22.01 20.26 -26.57
CA PHE A 184 -21.26 20.60 -25.37
C PHE A 184 -20.43 21.85 -25.62
N ASP A 185 -20.75 22.92 -24.91
CA ASP A 185 -19.97 24.15 -24.90
C ASP A 185 -19.04 24.12 -23.69
N THR A 186 -17.74 24.10 -23.94
CA THR A 186 -16.73 24.07 -22.88
C THR A 186 -16.45 25.44 -22.29
N GLY A 187 -16.85 26.53 -22.95
CA GLY A 187 -16.43 27.87 -22.58
C GLY A 187 -14.90 28.04 -22.67
N THR A 188 -14.34 28.84 -21.77
CA THR A 188 -12.90 29.11 -21.69
C THR A 188 -12.24 28.26 -20.61
N ARG A 189 -11.03 27.78 -20.89
CA ARG A 189 -10.26 27.02 -19.89
C ARG A 189 -9.66 27.96 -18.85
N TYR A 190 -9.88 27.66 -17.57
CA TYR A 190 -9.35 28.46 -16.48
C TYR A 190 -7.86 28.20 -16.27
N THR A 191 -7.20 29.21 -15.71
CA THR A 191 -5.80 29.16 -15.26
C THR A 191 -5.72 29.36 -13.76
N PHE A 192 -4.62 28.92 -13.14
CA PHE A 192 -4.38 29.16 -11.72
C PHE A 192 -4.12 30.65 -11.45
N GLY A 193 -4.80 31.19 -10.44
CA GLY A 193 -4.59 32.54 -9.91
C GLY A 193 -3.54 32.58 -8.81
N ASP A 194 -3.63 33.58 -7.94
CA ASP A 194 -2.79 33.68 -6.75
C ASP A 194 -3.13 32.59 -5.73
N VAL A 195 -2.12 32.13 -4.97
CA VAL A 195 -2.30 31.14 -3.91
C VAL A 195 -2.17 31.81 -2.54
N ASN A 196 -3.22 31.72 -1.73
CA ASN A 196 -3.26 32.32 -0.39
C ASN A 196 -3.16 31.23 0.67
N PHE A 197 -2.10 31.25 1.48
CA PHE A 197 -1.93 30.34 2.61
C PHE A 197 -2.41 31.00 3.91
N SER A 198 -3.16 30.27 4.72
CA SER A 198 -3.60 30.71 6.05
C SER A 198 -3.34 29.64 7.12
N GLY A 199 -3.12 30.06 8.37
CA GLY A 199 -2.95 29.17 9.52
C GLY A 199 -1.60 28.44 9.64
N SER A 200 -0.69 28.63 8.68
CA SER A 200 0.65 28.01 8.68
C SER A 200 1.61 28.62 9.69
N GLN A 201 2.35 27.77 10.39
CA GLN A 201 3.54 28.11 11.18
C GLN A 201 4.85 28.14 10.36
N ILE A 202 4.79 27.72 9.09
CA ILE A 202 5.92 27.61 8.16
C ILE A 202 5.96 28.85 7.27
N GLU A 203 7.18 29.32 6.98
CA GLU A 203 7.44 30.47 6.10
C GLU A 203 6.79 30.32 4.73
N LEU A 204 6.13 31.39 4.26
CA LEU A 204 5.41 31.43 2.99
C LEU A 204 6.32 31.08 1.79
N GLN A 205 7.58 31.53 1.80
CA GLN A 205 8.53 31.22 0.73
C GLN A 205 8.70 29.71 0.54
N ARG A 206 8.67 28.93 1.63
CA ARG A 206 8.79 27.48 1.60
C ARG A 206 7.52 26.77 1.15
N LEU A 207 6.36 27.32 1.48
CA LEU A 207 5.09 26.81 0.95
C LEU A 207 5.00 27.03 -0.57
N ASN A 208 5.47 28.18 -1.04
CA ASN A 208 5.48 28.50 -2.46
C ASN A 208 6.39 27.58 -3.28
N THR A 209 7.52 27.09 -2.73
CA THR A 209 8.37 26.12 -3.44
C THR A 209 7.74 24.74 -3.58
N MET A 210 6.65 24.47 -2.86
CA MET A 210 5.91 23.19 -2.93
C MET A 210 4.75 23.22 -3.94
N LEU A 211 4.47 24.36 -4.57
CA LEU A 211 3.41 24.47 -5.57
C LEU A 211 3.79 23.69 -6.85
N PRO A 212 2.98 22.72 -7.31
CA PRO A 212 3.25 21.97 -8.54
C PRO A 212 2.80 22.72 -9.81
N PHE A 213 2.44 23.99 -9.68
CA PHE A 213 1.96 24.88 -10.73
C PHE A 213 2.40 26.32 -10.46
N ALA A 214 2.48 27.12 -11.52
CA ALA A 214 2.67 28.56 -11.46
C ALA A 214 1.36 29.31 -11.74
N LYS A 215 1.31 30.58 -11.34
CA LYS A 215 0.22 31.49 -11.72
C LYS A 215 0.16 31.60 -13.25
N GLY A 216 -1.03 31.47 -13.80
CA GLY A 216 -1.29 31.52 -15.24
C GLY A 216 -1.17 30.16 -15.94
N ASP A 217 -0.69 29.11 -15.28
CA ASP A 217 -0.75 27.75 -15.83
C ASP A 217 -2.21 27.32 -15.95
N TYR A 218 -2.53 26.53 -16.97
CA TYR A 218 -3.87 25.97 -17.10
C TYR A 218 -4.23 25.10 -15.90
N TYR A 219 -5.45 25.27 -15.41
CA TYR A 219 -5.95 24.51 -14.26
C TYR A 219 -5.94 23.01 -14.56
N LEU A 220 -5.51 22.24 -13.56
CA LEU A 220 -5.62 20.79 -13.55
C LEU A 220 -5.86 20.28 -12.13
N ALA A 221 -6.98 19.59 -11.92
CA ALA A 221 -7.37 19.11 -10.59
C ALA A 221 -6.31 18.20 -9.94
N SER A 222 -5.57 17.42 -10.74
CA SER A 222 -4.50 16.56 -10.22
C SER A 222 -3.36 17.33 -9.56
N GLN A 223 -3.09 18.57 -9.99
CA GLN A 223 -2.05 19.41 -9.39
C GLN A 223 -2.46 19.91 -7.98
N LEU A 224 -3.75 20.15 -7.74
CA LEU A 224 -4.23 20.42 -6.37
C LEU A 224 -4.10 19.18 -5.47
N GLY A 225 -4.40 18.00 -6.00
CA GLY A 225 -4.16 16.73 -5.31
C GLY A 225 -2.69 16.51 -4.96
N GLN A 226 -1.78 16.82 -5.90
CA GLN A 226 -0.33 16.77 -5.67
C GLN A 226 0.11 17.77 -4.59
N LEU A 227 -0.39 19.00 -4.61
CA LEU A 227 -0.10 19.99 -3.57
C LEU A 227 -0.53 19.48 -2.19
N ASN A 228 -1.75 18.95 -2.08
CA ASN A 228 -2.25 18.36 -0.84
C ASN A 228 -1.36 17.20 -0.36
N GLN A 229 -0.96 16.30 -1.26
CA GLN A 229 -0.05 15.19 -0.93
C GLN A 229 1.33 15.67 -0.46
N MET A 230 1.91 16.68 -1.12
CA MET A 230 3.21 17.24 -0.75
C MET A 230 3.16 17.91 0.62
N LEU A 231 2.11 18.70 0.89
CA LEU A 231 1.88 19.33 2.18
C LEU A 231 1.66 18.29 3.29
N ALA A 232 0.89 17.24 3.02
CA ALA A 232 0.67 16.16 4.00
C ALA A 232 1.96 15.38 4.29
N ALA A 233 2.70 15.00 3.24
CA ALA A 233 3.95 14.26 3.37
C ALA A 233 5.07 15.06 4.05
N SER A 234 4.96 16.40 4.12
CA SER A 234 5.90 17.24 4.89
C SER A 234 5.85 16.95 6.40
N GLY A 235 4.71 16.46 6.90
CA GLY A 235 4.46 16.28 8.33
C GLY A 235 4.27 17.59 9.11
N TRP A 236 4.22 18.75 8.46
CA TRP A 236 4.09 20.04 9.15
C TRP A 236 2.65 20.35 9.60
N PHE A 237 1.64 19.73 9.01
CA PHE A 237 0.25 20.11 9.19
C PHE A 237 -0.62 18.91 9.56
N SER A 238 -1.49 19.08 10.56
CA SER A 238 -2.48 18.06 10.96
C SER A 238 -3.75 18.12 10.12
N SER A 239 -4.00 19.26 9.44
CA SER A 239 -5.13 19.44 8.54
C SER A 239 -4.74 20.37 7.40
N ILE A 240 -5.16 19.98 6.19
CA ILE A 240 -4.89 20.69 4.94
C ILE A 240 -6.20 20.76 4.17
N PHE A 241 -6.59 21.96 3.79
CA PHE A 241 -7.77 22.19 2.97
C PHE A 241 -7.40 23.10 1.80
N VAL A 242 -7.53 22.58 0.59
CA VAL A 242 -7.17 23.25 -0.67
C VAL A 242 -8.44 23.44 -1.47
N GLU A 243 -8.81 24.69 -1.74
CA GLU A 243 -10.01 25.03 -2.48
C GLU A 243 -9.77 26.17 -3.47
N GLY A 244 -10.57 26.20 -4.54
CA GLY A 244 -10.62 27.33 -5.47
C GLY A 244 -11.53 28.42 -4.94
N ASP A 245 -11.06 29.66 -4.99
CA ASP A 245 -11.85 30.84 -4.63
C ASP A 245 -12.73 31.26 -5.82
N THR A 246 -13.95 30.72 -5.86
CA THR A 246 -14.90 31.01 -6.93
C THR A 246 -15.48 32.42 -6.88
N ASP A 247 -15.41 33.08 -5.73
CA ASP A 247 -15.97 34.42 -5.55
C ASP A 247 -15.05 35.51 -6.12
N ASN A 248 -13.75 35.23 -6.21
CA ASN A 248 -12.72 36.18 -6.65
C ASN A 248 -12.11 35.83 -8.03
N ILE A 249 -12.85 35.11 -8.87
CA ILE A 249 -12.42 34.81 -10.25
C ILE A 249 -12.29 36.11 -11.05
N GLN A 250 -11.13 36.32 -11.67
CA GLN A 250 -10.89 37.42 -12.59
C GLN A 250 -10.30 36.89 -13.90
N GLN A 251 -10.91 37.22 -15.04
CA GLN A 251 -10.40 36.83 -16.37
C GLN A 251 -10.11 35.31 -16.51
N HIS A 252 -10.97 34.46 -15.96
CA HIS A 252 -10.80 32.99 -15.91
C HIS A 252 -9.51 32.55 -15.18
N GLN A 253 -8.99 33.37 -14.28
CA GLN A 253 -7.98 32.96 -13.29
C GLN A 253 -8.70 32.60 -12.00
N LEU A 254 -8.49 31.37 -11.51
CA LEU A 254 -9.05 30.86 -10.26
C LEU A 254 -8.00 30.98 -9.14
N PRO A 255 -8.14 31.93 -8.21
CA PRO A 255 -7.29 31.97 -7.02
C PRO A 255 -7.49 30.69 -6.18
N ILE A 256 -6.44 30.27 -5.47
CA ILE A 256 -6.48 29.05 -4.63
C ILE A 256 -6.27 29.45 -3.18
N ASN A 257 -7.18 29.06 -2.30
CA ASN A 257 -7.06 29.23 -0.87
C ASN A 257 -6.60 27.92 -0.23
N VAL A 258 -5.53 28.00 0.57
CA VAL A 258 -4.93 26.87 1.27
C VAL A 258 -4.98 27.14 2.77
N SER A 259 -5.90 26.47 3.46
CA SER A 259 -6.08 26.58 4.91
C SER A 259 -5.35 25.44 5.60
N LEU A 260 -4.48 25.80 6.55
CA LEU A 260 -3.55 24.87 7.21
C LEU A 260 -3.71 24.93 8.73
N ALA A 261 -3.59 23.77 9.37
CA ALA A 261 -3.47 23.68 10.82
C ALA A 261 -2.11 23.07 11.21
N PRO A 262 -1.32 23.72 12.08
CA PRO A 262 -0.02 23.19 12.51
C PRO A 262 -0.14 21.80 13.15
N GLU A 263 0.76 20.89 12.78
CA GLU A 263 0.86 19.59 13.44
C GLU A 263 1.30 19.75 14.91
N ARG A 264 0.98 18.77 15.75
CA ARG A 264 1.43 18.70 17.14
C ARG A 264 2.96 18.77 17.21
N ARG A 265 3.47 19.61 18.11
CA ARG A 265 4.92 19.83 18.29
C ARG A 265 5.69 18.63 18.84
N ASN A 266 5.00 17.66 19.45
CA ASN A 266 5.58 16.48 20.06
C ASN A 266 4.68 15.29 19.78
N ILE A 267 5.24 14.26 19.14
CA ILE A 267 4.61 12.96 18.91
C ILE A 267 5.53 11.94 19.60
N ILE A 268 4.96 11.10 20.46
CA ILE A 268 5.71 10.08 21.17
C ILE A 268 5.09 8.73 20.81
N GLU A 269 5.91 7.84 20.26
CA GLU A 269 5.53 6.47 19.93
C GLU A 269 6.34 5.51 20.79
N THR A 270 5.70 4.46 21.28
CA THR A 270 6.34 3.43 22.11
C THR A 270 6.16 2.07 21.49
N GLY A 271 7.22 1.27 21.45
CA GLY A 271 7.20 -0.10 20.96
C GLY A 271 7.76 -1.07 22.00
N VAL A 272 7.15 -2.26 22.10
CA VAL A 272 7.62 -3.34 22.97
C VAL A 272 7.81 -4.57 22.11
N GLY A 273 8.94 -5.26 22.28
CA GLY A 273 9.25 -6.53 21.61
C GLY A 273 9.81 -7.54 22.60
N TYR A 274 9.77 -8.81 22.24
CA TYR A 274 10.38 -9.89 23.01
C TYR A 274 10.87 -10.99 22.07
N SER A 275 12.09 -11.46 22.28
CA SER A 275 12.61 -12.66 21.64
C SER A 275 13.41 -13.48 22.64
N THR A 276 13.61 -14.77 22.38
CA THR A 276 14.34 -15.67 23.29
C THR A 276 15.81 -15.30 23.46
N ASP A 277 16.40 -14.64 22.47
CA ASP A 277 17.81 -14.23 22.41
C ASP A 277 18.05 -12.82 22.98
N VAL A 278 17.31 -11.81 22.51
CA VAL A 278 17.47 -10.40 22.89
C VAL A 278 16.58 -10.00 24.08
N LYS A 279 15.70 -10.91 24.51
CA LYS A 279 14.72 -10.73 25.60
C LYS A 279 13.83 -9.52 25.36
N ALA A 280 13.38 -8.86 26.44
CA ALA A 280 12.50 -7.71 26.35
C ALA A 280 13.21 -6.51 25.74
N ARG A 281 12.53 -5.86 24.79
CA ARG A 281 12.99 -4.64 24.13
C ARG A 281 11.95 -3.54 24.26
N LEU A 282 12.36 -2.38 24.75
CA LEU A 282 11.58 -1.15 24.78
C LEU A 282 12.13 -0.19 23.72
N LYS A 283 11.23 0.45 22.97
CA LYS A 283 11.53 1.54 22.05
C LYS A 283 10.68 2.75 22.40
N LEU A 284 11.28 3.93 22.39
CA LEU A 284 10.60 5.22 22.49
C LEU A 284 11.08 6.11 21.35
N ASN A 285 10.15 6.57 20.51
CA ASN A 285 10.42 7.51 19.43
C ASN A 285 9.75 8.84 19.77
N TRP A 286 10.53 9.90 19.94
CA TRP A 286 10.03 11.26 20.13
C TRP A 286 10.29 12.08 18.86
N GLN A 287 9.21 12.46 18.20
CA GLN A 287 9.25 13.27 16.99
C GLN A 287 8.77 14.69 17.28
N LYS A 288 9.50 15.66 16.72
CA LYS A 288 9.12 17.05 16.61
C LYS A 288 9.01 17.37 15.12
N PRO A 289 7.81 17.22 14.51
CA PRO A 289 7.63 17.32 13.06
C PRO A 289 8.01 18.70 12.50
N TRP A 290 8.01 19.73 13.35
CA TRP A 290 8.56 21.04 13.07
C TRP A 290 9.14 21.67 14.35
N LEU A 291 10.21 22.44 14.20
CA LEU A 291 10.92 23.15 15.28
C LEU A 291 10.86 24.66 15.14
N ASN A 292 10.87 25.13 13.89
CA ASN A 292 10.92 26.54 13.52
C ASN A 292 10.12 26.78 12.23
N SER A 293 10.01 28.04 11.84
CA SER A 293 9.29 28.47 10.64
C SER A 293 9.97 28.01 9.33
N ALA A 294 11.24 27.63 9.40
CA ALA A 294 11.96 26.98 8.32
C ALA A 294 11.64 25.48 8.19
N GLY A 295 10.69 24.93 8.96
CA GLY A 295 10.24 23.54 8.80
C GLY A 295 11.28 22.48 9.17
N HIS A 296 12.31 22.85 9.94
CA HIS A 296 13.27 21.88 10.48
C HIS A 296 12.56 20.93 11.43
N SER A 297 13.02 19.68 11.51
CA SER A 297 12.44 18.69 12.42
C SER A 297 13.52 17.94 13.21
N LEU A 298 13.12 17.36 14.34
CA LEU A 298 13.98 16.54 15.19
C LEU A 298 13.28 15.23 15.48
N ARG A 299 14.01 14.13 15.34
CA ARG A 299 13.62 12.80 15.83
C ARG A 299 14.62 12.36 16.89
N SER A 300 14.13 11.77 17.97
CA SER A 300 14.95 11.15 19.01
C SER A 300 14.44 9.74 19.27
N ASP A 301 15.28 8.75 19.01
CA ASP A 301 14.97 7.34 19.15
C ASP A 301 15.77 6.77 20.33
N LEU A 302 15.08 6.16 21.28
CA LEU A 302 15.66 5.42 22.41
C LEU A 302 15.27 3.96 22.29
N ALA A 303 16.25 3.06 22.29
CA ALA A 303 16.00 1.61 22.33
C ALA A 303 16.79 0.98 23.48
N ILE A 304 16.11 0.18 24.29
CA ILE A 304 16.68 -0.49 25.46
C ILE A 304 16.28 -1.96 25.43
N SER A 305 17.27 -2.84 25.49
CA SER A 305 17.15 -4.27 25.82
C SER A 305 18.25 -4.67 26.79
N ASP A 306 18.25 -5.93 27.24
CA ASP A 306 19.31 -6.46 28.11
C ASP A 306 20.70 -6.34 27.43
N SER A 307 20.77 -6.66 26.15
CA SER A 307 22.03 -6.73 25.40
C SER A 307 22.42 -5.48 24.60
N GLU A 308 21.48 -4.55 24.38
CA GLU A 308 21.75 -3.33 23.61
C GLU A 308 20.98 -2.13 24.17
N GLN A 309 21.67 -1.00 24.34
CA GLN A 309 21.07 0.28 24.66
C GLN A 309 21.55 1.31 23.64
N SER A 310 20.63 2.03 23.02
CA SER A 310 20.98 3.07 22.05
C SER A 310 20.10 4.30 22.16
N VAL A 311 20.71 5.44 21.87
CA VAL A 311 20.03 6.71 21.69
C VAL A 311 20.51 7.33 20.38
N GLU A 312 19.58 7.71 19.53
CA GLU A 312 19.83 8.39 18.26
C GLU A 312 19.03 9.69 18.22
N ALA A 313 19.65 10.76 17.71
CA ALA A 313 18.98 12.02 17.42
C ALA A 313 19.25 12.41 15.96
N ALA A 314 18.19 12.67 15.21
CA ALA A 314 18.27 13.08 13.80
C ALA A 314 17.63 14.45 13.61
N TYR A 315 18.41 15.43 13.16
CA TYR A 315 17.97 16.78 12.83
C TYR A 315 17.87 16.94 11.32
N LYS A 316 16.67 17.29 10.82
CA LYS A 316 16.39 17.41 9.38
C LYS A 316 16.23 18.87 8.99
N LEU A 317 16.93 19.26 7.92
CA LEU A 317 16.89 20.60 7.32
C LEU A 317 16.36 20.50 5.89
N PRO A 318 15.07 20.77 5.66
CA PRO A 318 14.52 20.70 4.31
C PRO A 318 14.95 21.87 3.44
N LEU A 319 15.09 21.62 2.14
CA LEU A 319 15.47 22.60 1.13
C LEU A 319 14.24 22.98 0.28
N GLN A 320 14.19 22.60 -1.00
CA GLN A 320 13.07 22.95 -1.88
C GLN A 320 11.81 22.15 -1.56
N SER A 321 11.98 20.85 -1.32
CA SER A 321 10.92 19.93 -0.92
C SER A 321 11.16 19.40 0.48
N ALA A 322 10.16 19.56 1.35
CA ALA A 322 10.16 19.04 2.71
C ALA A 322 10.45 17.53 2.77
N VAL A 323 9.99 16.81 1.74
CA VAL A 323 9.86 15.35 1.73
C VAL A 323 11.05 14.70 1.05
N THR A 324 11.52 15.32 -0.04
CA THR A 324 12.40 14.65 -1.00
C THR A 324 13.75 15.32 -1.18
N ASP A 325 13.95 16.51 -0.60
CA ASP A 325 15.14 17.34 -0.82
C ASP A 325 15.61 17.99 0.48
N TYR A 326 16.52 17.34 1.20
CA TYR A 326 16.93 17.81 2.54
C TYR A 326 18.33 17.35 2.95
N TYR A 327 18.91 18.10 3.89
CA TYR A 327 20.05 17.65 4.69
C TYR A 327 19.57 17.01 5.99
N GLN A 328 20.34 16.06 6.51
CA GLN A 328 20.10 15.47 7.83
C GLN A 328 21.42 15.30 8.57
N VAL A 329 21.39 15.60 9.87
CA VAL A 329 22.49 15.34 10.80
C VAL A 329 22.00 14.33 11.81
N GLN A 330 22.65 13.17 11.89
CA GLN A 330 22.35 12.13 12.86
C GLN A 330 23.49 12.00 13.86
N LEU A 331 23.15 11.92 15.14
CA LEU A 331 24.08 11.61 16.22
C LEU A 331 23.55 10.39 16.97
N GLY A 332 24.36 9.36 17.13
CA GLY A 332 23.95 8.12 17.77
C GLY A 332 25.00 7.60 18.74
N PHE A 333 24.53 7.01 19.83
CA PHE A 333 25.33 6.29 20.80
C PHE A 333 24.71 4.91 21.01
N ARG A 334 25.55 3.87 21.01
CA ARG A 334 25.12 2.49 21.26
C ARG A 334 26.08 1.82 22.24
N ASN A 335 25.54 1.19 23.27
CA ASN A 335 26.24 0.25 24.13
C ASN A 335 25.69 -1.14 23.84
N ARG A 336 26.58 -2.11 23.59
CA ARG A 336 26.23 -3.48 23.25
C ARG A 336 27.05 -4.44 24.11
N ASP A 337 26.40 -5.47 24.61
CA ASP A 337 27.00 -6.60 25.32
C ASP A 337 26.20 -7.86 24.94
N ILE A 338 26.72 -8.59 23.95
CA ILE A 338 26.03 -9.73 23.34
C ILE A 338 27.03 -10.75 22.77
N GLU A 339 26.79 -12.03 23.04
CA GLU A 339 27.71 -13.12 22.69
C GLU A 339 29.15 -12.78 23.09
N ASP A 340 30.10 -12.79 22.13
CA ASP A 340 31.51 -12.46 22.34
C ASP A 340 31.83 -10.98 22.01
N THR A 341 30.82 -10.11 22.02
CA THR A 341 30.94 -8.69 21.63
C THR A 341 30.52 -7.77 22.77
N ALA A 342 31.45 -6.96 23.25
CA ALA A 342 31.16 -5.84 24.14
C ALA A 342 31.66 -4.54 23.52
N SER A 343 30.79 -3.60 23.18
CA SER A 343 31.19 -2.36 22.49
C SER A 343 30.41 -1.11 22.87
N ARG A 344 31.07 0.04 22.68
CA ARG A 344 30.53 1.39 22.84
C ARG A 344 30.76 2.19 21.56
N GLU A 345 29.70 2.36 20.79
CA GLU A 345 29.67 3.08 19.53
C GLU A 345 29.26 4.54 19.75
N SER A 346 29.97 5.46 19.09
CA SER A 346 29.55 6.84 18.84
C SER A 346 29.56 7.09 17.34
N ASN A 347 28.45 7.58 16.79
CA ASN A 347 28.35 7.89 15.36
C ASN A 347 27.83 9.30 15.12
N LEU A 348 28.39 9.96 14.10
CA LEU A 348 27.91 11.22 13.56
C LEU A 348 27.77 11.05 12.05
N VAL A 349 26.58 11.27 11.52
CA VAL A 349 26.30 11.13 10.08
C VAL A 349 25.77 12.43 9.53
N LEU A 350 26.42 12.94 8.49
CA LEU A 350 25.93 14.04 7.68
C LEU A 350 25.39 13.47 6.38
N GLU A 351 24.13 13.75 6.06
CA GLU A 351 23.45 13.16 4.91
C GLU A 351 22.79 14.22 4.05
N ARG A 352 22.74 13.94 2.74
CA ARG A 352 21.99 14.70 1.76
C ARG A 352 21.10 13.75 0.96
N TYR A 353 19.79 14.04 0.95
CA TYR A 353 18.77 13.19 0.34
C TYR A 353 18.17 13.81 -0.91
N TRP A 354 18.04 13.04 -1.99
CA TRP A 354 17.33 13.42 -3.20
C TRP A 354 16.32 12.34 -3.59
N LEU A 355 15.15 12.73 -4.10
CA LEU A 355 14.31 11.87 -4.92
C LEU A 355 14.70 12.05 -6.39
N LEU A 356 14.92 10.94 -7.08
CA LEU A 356 15.18 10.88 -8.52
C LEU A 356 13.86 10.66 -9.28
N ASP A 357 13.82 11.00 -10.56
CA ASP A 357 12.62 10.96 -11.42
C ASP A 357 11.97 9.56 -11.55
N ASN A 358 12.68 8.51 -11.16
CA ASN A 358 12.25 7.11 -11.22
C ASN A 358 11.86 6.53 -9.85
N ASP A 359 11.47 7.39 -8.90
CA ASP A 359 11.08 7.08 -7.51
C ASP A 359 12.22 6.50 -6.63
N TRP A 360 13.47 6.68 -7.04
CA TRP A 360 14.62 6.28 -6.23
C TRP A 360 15.05 7.39 -5.31
N TYR A 361 15.22 7.07 -4.03
CA TYR A 361 15.94 7.94 -3.10
C TYR A 361 17.43 7.69 -3.24
N ARG A 362 18.17 8.76 -3.53
CA ARG A 362 19.64 8.78 -3.46
C ARG A 362 20.06 9.52 -2.20
N THR A 363 21.02 8.96 -1.48
CA THR A 363 21.59 9.58 -0.28
C THR A 363 23.09 9.60 -0.41
N ALA A 364 23.70 10.77 -0.28
CA ALA A 364 25.14 10.90 -0.07
C ALA A 364 25.37 11.14 1.43
N SER A 365 26.32 10.43 2.01
CA SER A 365 26.59 10.48 3.44
C SER A 365 28.08 10.66 3.72
N LEU A 366 28.38 11.28 4.86
CA LEU A 366 29.68 11.24 5.51
C LEU A 366 29.46 10.80 6.95
N ARG A 367 29.96 9.61 7.30
CA ARG A 367 29.82 9.03 8.64
C ARG A 367 31.16 9.08 9.35
N TRP A 368 31.20 9.69 10.52
CA TRP A 368 32.24 9.43 11.52
C TRP A 368 31.73 8.36 12.48
N LEU A 369 32.57 7.38 12.76
CA LEU A 369 32.31 6.26 13.66
C LEU A 369 33.50 6.12 14.60
N TYR A 370 33.24 6.14 15.90
CA TYR A 370 34.20 5.75 16.92
C TYR A 370 33.62 4.58 17.72
N GLU A 371 34.41 3.53 17.92
CA GLU A 371 33.98 2.36 18.68
C GLU A 371 35.12 1.81 19.54
N ASP A 372 34.88 1.73 20.85
CA ASP A 372 35.70 1.00 21.81
C ASP A 372 35.06 -0.37 22.03
N PHE A 373 35.79 -1.46 21.77
CA PHE A 373 35.22 -2.80 21.76
C PHE A 373 36.15 -3.89 22.27
N VAL A 374 35.51 -4.97 22.72
CA VAL A 374 36.06 -6.31 22.84
C VAL A 374 35.27 -7.20 21.89
N GLN A 375 35.96 -7.88 20.97
CA GLN A 375 35.41 -8.92 20.11
C GLN A 375 36.24 -10.17 20.26
N ALA A 376 35.67 -11.24 20.82
CA ALA A 376 36.42 -12.42 21.20
C ALA A 376 37.66 -12.04 22.05
N ASP A 377 38.85 -12.45 21.63
CA ASP A 377 40.13 -12.14 22.28
C ASP A 377 40.71 -10.76 21.93
N GLN A 378 40.07 -10.01 21.01
CA GLN A 378 40.54 -8.71 20.56
C GLN A 378 39.92 -7.57 21.38
N ARG A 379 40.75 -6.70 21.96
CA ARG A 379 40.34 -5.40 22.52
C ARG A 379 40.97 -4.28 21.71
N ASP A 380 40.17 -3.35 21.22
CA ASP A 380 40.66 -2.22 20.43
C ASP A 380 39.74 -1.00 20.51
N ASN A 381 40.22 0.13 20.02
CA ASN A 381 39.39 1.30 19.74
C ASN A 381 39.68 1.81 18.32
N ILE A 382 38.62 2.08 17.56
CA ILE A 382 38.73 2.41 16.14
C ILE A 382 37.90 3.67 15.84
N SER A 383 38.51 4.61 15.13
CA SER A 383 37.90 5.82 14.57
C SER A 383 37.95 5.75 13.03
N LEU A 384 36.79 5.90 12.39
CA LEU A 384 36.62 5.82 10.94
C LEU A 384 35.84 7.02 10.43
N ILE A 385 36.30 7.59 9.32
CA ILE A 385 35.56 8.54 8.50
C ILE A 385 35.20 7.84 7.20
N MET A 386 33.91 7.79 6.90
CA MET A 386 33.34 7.00 5.81
C MET A 386 32.41 7.85 4.94
N PRO A 387 32.89 8.39 3.80
CA PRO A 387 32.00 8.79 2.73
C PRO A 387 31.19 7.58 2.22
N GLY A 388 29.92 7.80 1.94
CA GLY A 388 29.02 6.77 1.45
C GLY A 388 28.00 7.30 0.46
N ILE A 389 27.45 6.38 -0.32
CA ILE A 389 26.31 6.62 -1.20
C ILE A 389 25.33 5.46 -1.10
N SER A 390 24.03 5.76 -1.05
CA SER A 390 22.99 4.75 -1.10
C SER A 390 21.85 5.10 -2.04
N TYR A 391 21.24 4.06 -2.60
CA TYR A 391 20.06 4.12 -3.44
C TYR A 391 18.99 3.23 -2.81
N ASN A 392 17.80 3.78 -2.54
CA ASN A 392 16.67 3.03 -2.00
C ASN A 392 15.40 3.31 -2.81
N ARG A 393 14.67 2.26 -3.18
CA ARG A 393 13.33 2.36 -3.74
C ARG A 393 12.38 1.48 -2.94
N THR A 394 11.25 2.05 -2.56
CA THR A 394 10.17 1.35 -1.86
C THR A 394 8.86 1.64 -2.59
N LEU A 395 8.21 0.59 -3.08
CA LEU A 395 6.88 0.65 -3.67
C LEU A 395 5.96 -0.15 -2.76
N GLN A 396 4.81 0.41 -2.40
CA GLN A 396 3.85 -0.27 -1.54
C GLN A 396 2.44 0.06 -1.99
N GLN A 397 1.58 -0.95 -2.01
CA GLN A 397 0.15 -0.80 -2.24
C GLN A 397 -0.64 -1.51 -1.14
N GLY A 398 -1.72 -0.89 -0.69
CA GLY A 398 -2.54 -1.35 0.43
C GLY A 398 -2.18 -0.67 1.75
N GLY A 399 -2.76 -1.16 2.85
CA GLY A 399 -2.60 -0.60 4.18
C GLY A 399 -1.31 -1.01 4.88
N ILE A 400 -1.37 -1.04 6.21
CA ILE A 400 -0.25 -1.34 7.11
C ILE A 400 0.27 -2.79 6.94
N MET A 401 -0.60 -3.72 6.51
CA MET A 401 -0.23 -5.04 5.99
C MET A 401 -0.47 -5.05 4.49
N PRO A 402 0.52 -4.67 3.65
CA PRO A 402 0.30 -4.46 2.23
C PRO A 402 0.13 -5.79 1.48
N HIS A 403 -0.73 -5.79 0.47
CA HIS A 403 -0.92 -6.93 -0.45
C HIS A 403 0.18 -7.05 -1.52
N SER A 404 0.83 -5.93 -1.84
CA SER A 404 1.95 -5.86 -2.77
C SER A 404 2.93 -4.80 -2.28
N ALA A 405 4.20 -5.17 -2.17
CA ALA A 405 5.26 -4.23 -1.85
C ALA A 405 6.60 -4.72 -2.40
N SER A 406 7.50 -3.79 -2.70
CA SER A 406 8.88 -4.10 -3.01
C SER A 406 9.81 -3.08 -2.39
N ARG A 407 10.97 -3.55 -1.94
CA ARG A 407 12.04 -2.73 -1.40
C ARG A 407 13.35 -3.15 -2.03
N LEU A 408 14.11 -2.19 -2.54
CA LEU A 408 15.46 -2.42 -3.01
C LEU A 408 16.36 -1.33 -2.44
N ALA A 409 17.43 -1.72 -1.76
CA ALA A 409 18.39 -0.82 -1.16
C ALA A 409 19.81 -1.27 -1.47
N LEU A 410 20.64 -0.34 -1.94
CA LEU A 410 22.07 -0.55 -2.19
C LEU A 410 22.85 0.54 -1.46
N ARG A 411 23.93 0.18 -0.78
CA ARG A 411 24.81 1.11 -0.08
C ARG A 411 26.26 0.75 -0.33
N VAL A 412 27.07 1.79 -0.56
CA VAL A 412 28.52 1.73 -0.64
C VAL A 412 29.09 2.71 0.39
N GLU A 413 30.02 2.25 1.21
CA GLU A 413 30.79 3.06 2.16
C GLU A 413 32.28 2.81 1.92
N VAL A 414 33.10 3.86 1.95
CA VAL A 414 34.56 3.76 1.77
C VAL A 414 35.22 4.39 2.97
N SER A 415 36.25 3.74 3.52
CA SER A 415 37.14 4.30 4.52
C SER A 415 38.57 4.26 3.99
N ASP A 416 39.39 5.26 4.31
CA ASP A 416 40.79 5.30 3.94
C ASP A 416 41.65 6.04 4.97
N GLN A 417 42.85 5.51 5.22
CA GLN A 417 43.80 6.12 6.14
C GLN A 417 44.26 7.52 5.68
N ALA A 418 44.22 7.83 4.38
CA ALA A 418 44.60 9.13 3.83
C ALA A 418 43.77 10.30 4.36
N TRP A 419 42.55 10.06 4.86
CA TRP A 419 41.70 11.08 5.47
C TRP A 419 41.50 10.90 6.98
N GLY A 420 42.39 10.14 7.63
CA GLY A 420 42.45 10.02 9.09
C GLY A 420 41.60 8.91 9.69
N SER A 421 41.15 7.93 8.90
CA SER A 421 40.60 6.68 9.42
C SER A 421 41.70 5.74 9.91
N ASP A 422 41.40 4.86 10.86
CA ASP A 422 42.35 3.84 11.30
C ASP A 422 42.50 2.67 10.30
N ALA A 423 41.51 2.48 9.41
CA ALA A 423 41.51 1.41 8.42
C ALA A 423 41.02 1.84 7.03
N SER A 424 41.60 1.23 6.00
CA SER A 424 41.15 1.34 4.60
C SER A 424 40.29 0.15 4.19
N PHE A 425 39.08 0.39 3.68
CA PHE A 425 38.17 -0.64 3.17
C PHE A 425 37.08 -0.06 2.27
N VAL A 426 36.46 -0.95 1.48
CA VAL A 426 35.19 -0.67 0.80
C VAL A 426 34.13 -1.63 1.33
N ARG A 427 33.01 -1.10 1.80
CA ARG A 427 31.87 -1.88 2.30
C ARG A 427 30.68 -1.73 1.36
N LEU A 428 30.18 -2.87 0.88
CA LEU A 428 29.02 -2.99 0.01
C LEU A 428 27.90 -3.67 0.78
N ARG A 429 26.67 -3.16 0.67
CA ARG A 429 25.47 -3.83 1.20
C ARG A 429 24.30 -3.69 0.25
N GLY A 430 23.60 -4.79 -0.01
CA GLY A 430 22.39 -4.84 -0.80
C GLY A 430 21.27 -5.53 -0.03
N ARG A 431 20.06 -4.97 -0.08
CA ARG A 431 18.85 -5.58 0.47
C ARG A 431 17.74 -5.53 -0.55
N ALA A 432 17.04 -6.64 -0.71
CA ALA A 432 15.85 -6.74 -1.53
C ALA A 432 14.73 -7.40 -0.74
N GLY A 433 13.50 -6.93 -0.93
CA GLY A 433 12.32 -7.47 -0.32
C GLY A 433 11.14 -7.39 -1.27
N TRP A 434 10.29 -8.40 -1.28
CA TRP A 434 9.08 -8.43 -2.09
C TRP A 434 7.93 -9.07 -1.32
N ILE A 435 6.75 -8.48 -1.49
CA ILE A 435 5.47 -8.99 -1.03
C ILE A 435 4.56 -9.07 -2.25
N GLY A 436 3.89 -10.20 -2.41
CA GLY A 436 2.81 -10.36 -3.37
C GLY A 436 1.69 -11.22 -2.82
N SER A 437 0.48 -11.04 -3.36
CA SER A 437 -0.69 -11.80 -2.97
C SER A 437 -1.33 -12.49 -4.17
N ALA A 438 -1.89 -13.67 -3.96
CA ALA A 438 -2.68 -14.40 -4.95
C ALA A 438 -4.13 -14.52 -4.44
N GLY A 439 -5.02 -13.69 -4.98
CA GLY A 439 -6.33 -13.47 -4.37
C GLY A 439 -6.22 -12.84 -2.97
N ASP A 440 -7.29 -12.94 -2.18
CA ASP A 440 -7.38 -12.23 -0.89
C ASP A 440 -6.79 -13.00 0.30
N ASN A 441 -6.50 -14.28 0.11
CA ASN A 441 -6.17 -15.21 1.20
C ASN A 441 -4.76 -15.78 1.15
N HIS A 442 -3.99 -15.51 0.09
CA HIS A 442 -2.64 -16.06 -0.08
C HIS A 442 -1.65 -14.94 -0.25
N ARG A 443 -0.59 -14.95 0.56
CA ARG A 443 0.43 -13.91 0.54
C ARG A 443 1.82 -14.52 0.66
N PHE A 444 2.78 -13.92 -0.04
CA PHE A 444 4.15 -14.38 -0.13
C PHE A 444 5.05 -13.22 0.26
N VAL A 445 6.04 -13.49 1.11
CA VAL A 445 7.03 -12.51 1.56
C VAL A 445 8.40 -13.09 1.28
N THR A 446 9.25 -12.35 0.56
CA THR A 446 10.63 -12.75 0.30
C THR A 446 11.59 -11.65 0.70
N ARG A 447 12.74 -12.04 1.24
CA ARG A 447 13.80 -11.12 1.67
C ARG A 447 15.17 -11.65 1.25
N LEU A 448 16.08 -10.74 0.92
CA LEU A 448 17.47 -11.02 0.59
C LEU A 448 18.33 -9.89 1.20
N ASP A 449 19.35 -10.23 1.99
CA ASP A 449 20.38 -9.30 2.50
C ASP A 449 21.75 -9.86 2.13
N GLY A 450 22.58 -9.03 1.51
CA GLY A 450 23.91 -9.40 1.06
C GLY A 450 24.91 -8.30 1.38
N GLY A 451 26.13 -8.68 1.73
CA GLY A 451 27.17 -7.74 2.13
C GLY A 451 28.57 -8.23 1.81
N ALA A 452 29.47 -7.29 1.54
CA ALA A 452 30.90 -7.56 1.31
C ALA A 452 31.77 -6.43 1.88
N ILE A 453 32.87 -6.81 2.55
CA ILE A 453 33.89 -5.89 3.05
C ILE A 453 35.21 -6.22 2.34
N LEU A 454 35.61 -5.32 1.45
CA LEU A 454 36.83 -5.40 0.69
C LEU A 454 37.97 -4.79 1.50
N MET A 455 38.64 -5.63 2.28
CA MET A 455 39.82 -5.29 3.07
C MET A 455 40.70 -6.52 3.30
N GLU A 456 41.92 -6.33 3.79
CA GLU A 456 42.86 -7.43 4.03
C GLU A 456 42.58 -8.20 5.33
N THR A 457 42.25 -7.50 6.42
CA THR A 457 42.03 -8.12 7.75
C THR A 457 40.90 -7.44 8.51
N LEU A 458 40.02 -8.22 9.15
CA LEU A 458 38.95 -7.70 10.00
C LEU A 458 39.44 -7.13 11.34
N ARG A 459 40.71 -7.36 11.74
CA ARG A 459 41.22 -6.85 13.02
C ARG A 459 41.08 -5.33 13.12
N ASN A 460 41.34 -4.61 12.04
CA ASN A 460 41.21 -3.14 12.03
C ASN A 460 39.77 -2.69 11.71
N LEU A 461 38.78 -3.55 11.92
CA LEU A 461 37.37 -3.22 11.72
C LEU A 461 36.58 -3.46 13.00
N PRO A 462 35.81 -2.48 13.50
CA PRO A 462 35.03 -2.66 14.70
C PRO A 462 33.83 -3.58 14.42
N PRO A 463 33.29 -4.26 15.44
CA PRO A 463 32.28 -5.30 15.26
C PRO A 463 30.95 -4.77 14.71
N SER A 464 30.60 -3.50 14.94
CA SER A 464 29.40 -2.88 14.33
C SER A 464 29.43 -2.82 12.79
N LEU A 465 30.62 -2.94 12.18
CA LEU A 465 30.79 -2.96 10.73
C LEU A 465 30.98 -4.36 10.14
N ARG A 466 31.35 -5.34 10.98
CA ARG A 466 31.45 -6.76 10.60
C ARG A 466 30.07 -7.34 10.32
N PHE A 467 30.01 -8.45 9.59
CA PHE A 467 28.76 -9.15 9.34
C PHE A 467 28.58 -10.34 10.28
N PHE A 468 27.35 -10.50 10.75
CA PHE A 468 26.87 -11.63 11.54
C PHE A 468 25.46 -12.00 11.01
N ALA A 469 25.12 -13.28 11.05
CA ALA A 469 23.80 -13.78 10.70
C ALA A 469 23.12 -14.47 11.89
N GLY A 470 21.81 -14.74 11.78
CA GLY A 470 20.98 -15.31 12.85
C GLY A 470 20.00 -14.30 13.47
N GLY A 471 18.85 -14.79 13.96
CA GLY A 471 17.76 -13.99 14.52
C GLY A 471 16.63 -13.61 13.52
N ASP A 472 15.61 -12.91 14.00
CA ASP A 472 14.29 -12.67 13.36
C ASP A 472 14.35 -12.13 11.91
N ASN A 473 15.34 -11.28 11.63
CA ASN A 473 15.49 -10.58 10.35
C ASN A 473 16.69 -11.06 9.53
N SER A 474 17.23 -12.24 9.88
CA SER A 474 18.35 -12.88 9.20
C SER A 474 18.01 -14.34 8.92
N ILE A 475 18.26 -15.25 9.87
CA ILE A 475 17.99 -16.68 9.75
C ILE A 475 17.28 -17.13 11.04
N ARG A 476 15.94 -17.24 11.00
CA ARG A 476 15.14 -17.66 12.15
C ARG A 476 15.46 -19.11 12.52
N GLY A 477 15.48 -19.42 13.81
CA GLY A 477 15.91 -20.72 14.34
C GLY A 477 17.40 -20.78 14.74
N TYR A 478 18.15 -19.73 14.41
CA TYR A 478 19.47 -19.43 14.99
C TYR A 478 19.34 -18.21 15.90
N SER A 479 20.07 -18.20 17.00
CA SER A 479 20.15 -17.05 17.91
C SER A 479 20.69 -15.80 17.18
N TYR A 480 20.31 -14.62 17.65
CA TYR A 480 20.77 -13.35 17.11
C TYR A 480 22.29 -13.26 16.99
N GLU A 481 22.79 -12.97 15.78
CA GLU A 481 24.21 -12.75 15.46
C GLU A 481 25.17 -13.94 15.77
N THR A 482 24.69 -15.18 15.91
CA THR A 482 25.55 -16.34 16.22
C THR A 482 26.13 -17.07 15.00
N VAL A 483 25.68 -16.75 13.78
CA VAL A 483 26.21 -17.35 12.55
C VAL A 483 27.34 -16.45 12.03
N SER A 484 28.58 -16.86 12.28
CA SER A 484 29.82 -16.14 11.98
C SER A 484 31.02 -17.09 12.04
N PRO A 485 32.17 -16.75 11.40
CA PRO A 485 33.45 -17.37 11.72
C PRO A 485 33.77 -17.27 13.22
N VAL A 486 34.55 -18.23 13.71
CA VAL A 486 35.03 -18.33 15.10
C VAL A 486 36.55 -18.41 15.16
N ASN A 487 37.14 -17.94 16.27
CA ASN A 487 38.56 -18.12 16.54
C ASN A 487 38.86 -19.54 17.09
N ALA A 488 40.13 -19.82 17.42
CA ALA A 488 40.54 -21.11 17.94
C ALA A 488 39.93 -21.48 19.31
N ALA A 489 39.41 -20.49 20.06
CA ALA A 489 38.70 -20.69 21.32
C ALA A 489 37.19 -20.93 21.12
N GLY A 490 36.69 -20.84 19.89
CA GLY A 490 35.27 -20.97 19.56
C GLY A 490 34.47 -19.68 19.70
N GLU A 491 35.13 -18.53 19.89
CA GLU A 491 34.50 -17.22 20.05
C GLU A 491 34.23 -16.58 18.67
N LEU A 492 33.09 -15.91 18.51
CA LEU A 492 32.65 -15.28 17.26
C LEU A 492 33.57 -14.11 16.90
N THR A 493 34.03 -14.05 15.65
CA THR A 493 34.90 -12.96 15.17
C THR A 493 34.21 -11.97 14.26
N GLY A 494 33.01 -12.28 13.77
CA GLY A 494 32.37 -11.58 12.65
C GLY A 494 32.98 -11.96 11.30
N ALA A 495 32.30 -11.54 10.23
CA ALA A 495 32.61 -11.92 8.86
C ALA A 495 32.79 -10.73 7.90
N ARG A 496 33.52 -10.96 6.81
CA ARG A 496 33.67 -10.04 5.67
C ARG A 496 32.52 -10.11 4.67
N TYR A 497 31.87 -11.25 4.57
CA TYR A 497 30.81 -11.48 3.60
C TYR A 497 29.55 -11.99 4.30
N LEU A 498 28.40 -11.64 3.73
CA LEU A 498 27.07 -12.04 4.20
C LEU A 498 26.18 -12.33 3.02
N LEU A 499 25.41 -13.40 3.12
CA LEU A 499 24.24 -13.61 2.26
C LEU A 499 23.17 -14.35 3.05
N THR A 500 21.99 -13.76 3.16
CA THR A 500 20.82 -14.38 3.80
C THR A 500 19.59 -14.17 2.95
N GLY A 501 18.81 -15.22 2.74
CA GLY A 501 17.54 -15.22 2.01
C GLY A 501 16.42 -15.83 2.83
N SER A 502 15.20 -15.35 2.63
CA SER A 502 14.00 -15.83 3.32
C SER A 502 12.84 -15.91 2.35
N VAL A 503 12.07 -16.98 2.44
CA VAL A 503 10.78 -17.15 1.74
C VAL A 503 9.73 -17.54 2.77
N GLU A 504 8.65 -16.78 2.82
CA GLU A 504 7.53 -17.00 3.72
C GLU A 504 6.21 -17.02 2.93
N TYR A 505 5.39 -18.03 3.21
CA TYR A 505 4.02 -18.14 2.72
C TYR A 505 3.05 -17.89 3.87
N GLN A 506 2.03 -17.07 3.62
CA GLN A 506 1.00 -16.70 4.58
C GLN A 506 -0.38 -17.03 4.01
N TYR A 507 -1.22 -17.68 4.81
CA TYR A 507 -2.60 -18.03 4.48
C TYR A 507 -3.59 -17.40 5.44
N ARG A 508 -4.56 -16.67 4.92
CA ARG A 508 -5.62 -16.02 5.70
C ARG A 508 -6.63 -17.07 6.14
N VAL A 509 -6.73 -17.29 7.45
CA VAL A 509 -7.68 -18.28 8.00
C VAL A 509 -9.04 -17.64 8.25
N LYS A 510 -9.06 -16.47 8.89
CA LYS A 510 -10.30 -15.75 9.21
C LYS A 510 -10.01 -14.31 9.61
N GLY A 511 -10.78 -13.37 9.06
CA GLY A 511 -10.66 -11.95 9.43
C GLY A 511 -9.21 -11.50 9.30
N ASP A 512 -8.61 -10.97 10.36
CA ASP A 512 -7.25 -10.43 10.32
C ASP A 512 -6.16 -11.44 10.72
N TRP A 513 -6.49 -12.73 10.82
CA TRP A 513 -5.59 -13.79 11.27
C TRP A 513 -5.04 -14.62 10.10
N TRP A 514 -3.72 -14.77 10.09
CA TRP A 514 -2.99 -15.54 9.08
C TRP A 514 -2.09 -16.57 9.74
N LEU A 515 -1.95 -17.73 9.10
CA LEU A 515 -0.91 -18.69 9.39
C LEU A 515 0.26 -18.46 8.44
N ALA A 516 1.48 -18.61 8.93
CA ALA A 516 2.70 -18.46 8.15
C ALA A 516 3.53 -19.75 8.20
N ALA A 517 4.22 -20.04 7.10
CA ALA A 517 5.27 -21.05 7.01
C ALA A 517 6.46 -20.44 6.28
N PHE A 518 7.67 -20.65 6.77
CA PHE A 518 8.85 -20.01 6.21
C PHE A 518 10.08 -20.91 6.21
N THR A 519 11.01 -20.57 5.31
CA THR A 519 12.38 -21.06 5.33
C THR A 519 13.33 -19.89 5.12
N ASP A 520 14.39 -19.88 5.91
CA ASP A 520 15.48 -18.93 5.85
C ASP A 520 16.77 -19.70 5.57
N TYR A 521 17.67 -19.14 4.76
CA TYR A 521 18.93 -19.77 4.36
C TYR A 521 20.02 -18.72 4.24
N GLY A 522 21.20 -18.96 4.80
CA GLY A 522 22.26 -17.98 4.69
C GLY A 522 23.57 -18.37 5.36
N SER A 523 24.54 -17.47 5.25
CA SER A 523 25.86 -17.61 5.83
C SER A 523 26.51 -16.24 6.05
N ALA A 524 27.44 -16.17 6.99
CA ALA A 524 28.41 -15.10 7.15
C ALA A 524 29.81 -15.72 7.17
N TRP A 525 30.73 -15.25 6.32
CA TRP A 525 32.03 -15.90 6.12
C TRP A 525 33.17 -14.96 5.72
N ASP A 526 34.40 -15.45 5.84
CA ASP A 526 35.62 -14.78 5.38
C ASP A 526 36.21 -15.41 4.11
N ASP A 527 36.38 -16.73 4.10
CA ASP A 527 36.96 -17.46 2.96
C ASP A 527 35.90 -18.29 2.22
N ASN A 528 35.42 -19.37 2.86
CA ASN A 528 34.39 -20.24 2.31
C ASN A 528 33.09 -20.09 3.11
N PRO A 529 31.93 -20.01 2.45
CA PRO A 529 30.64 -19.93 3.13
C PRO A 529 30.30 -21.26 3.81
N ASP A 530 29.83 -21.17 5.06
CA ASP A 530 29.19 -22.27 5.77
C ASP A 530 27.68 -21.98 5.87
N TRP A 531 26.90 -22.68 5.07
CA TRP A 531 25.48 -22.36 4.89
C TRP A 531 24.62 -23.06 5.91
N VAL A 532 23.71 -22.31 6.53
CA VAL A 532 22.77 -22.82 7.51
C VAL A 532 21.33 -22.53 7.10
N GLN A 533 20.41 -23.43 7.47
CA GLN A 533 18.99 -23.33 7.16
C GLN A 533 18.11 -23.29 8.41
N GLY A 534 17.19 -22.33 8.44
CA GLY A 534 16.13 -22.21 9.43
C GLY A 534 14.76 -22.47 8.80
N VAL A 535 13.88 -23.19 9.51
CA VAL A 535 12.49 -23.42 9.08
C VAL A 535 11.52 -23.15 10.21
N GLY A 536 10.30 -22.75 9.91
CA GLY A 536 9.32 -22.52 10.96
C GLY A 536 7.91 -22.26 10.50
N LEU A 537 7.04 -22.16 11.50
CA LEU A 537 5.64 -21.80 11.37
C LEU A 537 5.36 -20.57 12.22
N GLY A 538 4.35 -19.80 11.85
CA GLY A 538 4.00 -18.59 12.58
C GLY A 538 2.53 -18.22 12.49
N VAL A 539 2.16 -17.24 13.32
CA VAL A 539 0.86 -16.59 13.30
C VAL A 539 1.08 -15.11 12.99
N ARG A 540 0.23 -14.53 12.14
CA ARG A 540 0.17 -13.09 11.89
C ARG A 540 -1.20 -12.57 12.27
N TRP A 541 -1.22 -11.41 12.91
CA TRP A 541 -2.45 -10.68 13.15
C TRP A 541 -2.31 -9.25 12.61
N ALA A 542 -3.14 -8.90 11.64
CA ALA A 542 -3.26 -7.54 11.12
C ALA A 542 -4.03 -6.67 12.13
N SER A 543 -3.35 -6.27 13.21
CA SER A 543 -3.99 -5.46 14.26
C SER A 543 -4.17 -4.00 13.80
N PRO A 544 -5.08 -3.23 14.43
CA PRO A 544 -5.28 -1.82 14.12
C PRO A 544 -4.02 -0.94 14.26
N VAL A 545 -3.01 -1.41 15.00
CA VAL A 545 -1.76 -0.68 15.28
C VAL A 545 -0.55 -1.22 14.50
N GLY A 546 -0.73 -2.25 13.65
CA GLY A 546 0.35 -2.88 12.88
C GLY A 546 0.27 -4.42 12.84
N PRO A 547 0.97 -5.08 11.90
CA PRO A 547 1.06 -6.53 11.90
C PRO A 547 1.86 -7.02 13.10
N ILE A 548 1.27 -7.97 13.83
CA ILE A 548 1.91 -8.70 14.93
C ILE A 548 2.32 -10.07 14.40
N ARG A 549 3.54 -10.50 14.71
CA ARG A 549 4.13 -11.76 14.26
C ARG A 549 4.58 -12.58 15.47
N LEU A 550 4.17 -13.84 15.50
CA LEU A 550 4.65 -14.85 16.43
C LEU A 550 5.21 -16.02 15.61
N ASP A 551 6.51 -16.26 15.70
CA ASP A 551 7.20 -17.30 14.93
C ASP A 551 7.82 -18.37 15.84
N PHE A 552 7.66 -19.62 15.41
CA PHE A 552 8.24 -20.82 16.00
C PHE A 552 9.23 -21.39 14.99
N ALA A 553 10.51 -21.22 15.25
CA ALA A 553 11.57 -21.53 14.29
C ALA A 553 12.54 -22.59 14.81
N PHE A 554 13.10 -23.38 13.90
CA PHE A 554 14.05 -24.45 14.17
C PHE A 554 15.24 -24.33 13.20
N GLY A 555 16.45 -24.22 13.72
CA GLY A 555 17.69 -24.36 12.93
C GLY A 555 17.96 -25.84 12.62
N LEU A 556 18.33 -26.14 11.37
CA LEU A 556 18.55 -27.51 10.88
C LEU A 556 20.02 -27.95 10.94
N ASP A 557 20.94 -27.00 10.90
CA ASP A 557 22.39 -27.22 10.84
C ASP A 557 23.09 -26.72 12.12
N GLN A 558 24.22 -27.31 12.51
CA GLN A 558 25.08 -26.78 13.57
C GLN A 558 26.16 -25.87 12.98
N PRO A 559 26.72 -24.88 13.73
CA PRO A 559 26.48 -24.56 15.15
C PRO A 559 25.31 -23.59 15.39
N GLY A 560 24.78 -23.56 16.61
CA GLY A 560 23.73 -22.60 17.01
C GLY A 560 22.30 -22.97 16.62
N SER A 561 22.04 -24.21 16.18
CA SER A 561 20.68 -24.72 15.93
C SER A 561 19.90 -24.90 17.23
N GLY A 562 18.65 -24.45 17.21
CA GLY A 562 17.74 -24.66 18.31
C GLY A 562 16.32 -24.24 17.96
N PHE A 563 15.39 -24.54 18.87
CA PHE A 563 14.05 -23.96 18.83
C PHE A 563 14.13 -22.50 19.31
N GLN A 564 13.60 -21.58 18.51
CA GLN A 564 13.54 -20.16 18.82
C GLN A 564 12.10 -19.66 18.74
N LEU A 565 11.76 -18.74 19.65
CA LEU A 565 10.47 -18.07 19.67
C LEU A 565 10.68 -16.57 19.44
N HIS A 566 10.05 -16.06 18.39
CA HIS A 566 10.18 -14.66 17.99
C HIS A 566 8.83 -13.96 18.07
N PHE A 567 8.78 -12.82 18.77
CA PHE A 567 7.63 -11.94 18.79
C PHE A 567 8.01 -10.54 18.32
N SER A 568 7.35 -10.07 17.25
CA SER A 568 7.59 -8.73 16.72
C SER A 568 6.31 -8.01 16.32
N LEU A 569 6.35 -6.69 16.49
CA LEU A 569 5.35 -5.74 16.03
C LEU A 569 6.02 -4.78 15.05
N GLY A 570 5.42 -4.62 13.87
CA GLY A 570 5.90 -3.67 12.86
C GLY A 570 6.02 -4.29 11.46
N PRO A 571 6.38 -3.46 10.47
CA PRO A 571 6.36 -3.84 9.06
C PRO A 571 7.32 -5.00 8.74
N GLU A 572 7.04 -5.71 7.65
CA GLU A 572 7.79 -6.91 7.26
C GLU A 572 9.00 -6.63 6.36
N LEU A 573 9.04 -5.47 5.66
CA LEU A 573 10.10 -5.06 4.71
C LEU A 573 10.77 -3.72 5.08
#